data_AF-A0AAV5CP55-F1
#
_entry.id   AF-A0AAV5CP55-F1
#
_cell.length_a   1.000
_cell.length_b   1.000
_cell.length_c   1.000
_cell.angle_alpha   90.00
_cell.angle_beta   90.00
_cell.angle_gamma   90.00
#
_symmetry.space_group_name_H-M   'P 1'
#
loop_
_entity.id
_entity.type
_entity.pdbx_description
1 polymer ?
#
loop_
_entity_poly.entity_id
_entity_poly.type
_entity_poly.pdbx_seq_one_letter_code
_entity_poly.pdbx_strand_id
1 'polypeptide(L)'
;MEVLCIGTADTKLDELLFLAARLRAALVADPKVQVSIVDVSTSGNIAPQDFKDVTFITRDAVLSCHLGVESHNLPDDRDRLNKEGYETLVFHATGVGGKAMEELVRGGFIQGVLDITTTEVADHIVGGVMACDETRFDAIIENKIPLVLSVGALDMVNFGARDTIPAAFVDRKIQVHNEQVKLLPYHINDPEFANALVDAFLSMNLMTSTSATQKNSTNRPKQDETSKESCSGQRTSDRSITLKAPADFPDARTETLQKTRSILHKLKQQISEGIPVIGAGAGTGISAKFEEAGGVDLIVLYNSGRFRMAGRGSLAGLLPFADANAIVLDMANEVLPVVKGVPVLAGVCATDPFRRMDYFLRQLETIGFCGVQNFPTVGLFDGNFRKNLEETGMGYSLEVEMISRAHNMGFLTTPYAFNPEEATAMAKAGAHIIVAHMGLTTAGSIGAKTAVTLDDSVVRVQAIADAAVAINPDIIVLCHGGPISGPQEAEFILKNTNRVHGFYGASSMERLPVEQAITNTVREYKQISLT
;
A
#
# COMPACT_ATOMS: atom_id res chain seq x y z
N MET A 1 -27.75 3.54 -27.08
CA MET A 1 -26.98 3.07 -25.92
C MET A 1 -27.52 1.69 -25.58
N GLU A 2 -26.65 0.69 -25.46
CA GLU A 2 -27.08 -0.65 -25.07
C GLU A 2 -26.83 -0.82 -23.56
N VAL A 3 -27.85 -1.25 -22.82
CA VAL A 3 -27.79 -1.55 -21.40
C VAL A 3 -27.74 -3.06 -21.28
N LEU A 4 -26.63 -3.59 -20.77
CA LEU A 4 -26.41 -5.03 -20.62
C LEU A 4 -26.70 -5.44 -19.17
N CYS A 5 -27.72 -6.27 -18.96
CA CYS A 5 -27.95 -6.95 -17.69
C CYS A 5 -27.14 -8.26 -17.71
N ILE A 6 -25.96 -8.25 -17.09
CA ILE A 6 -25.05 -9.42 -17.12
C ILE A 6 -25.23 -10.22 -15.84
N GLY A 7 -25.35 -11.55 -15.91
CA GLY A 7 -25.40 -12.37 -14.70
C GLY A 7 -25.41 -13.87 -15.00
N THR A 8 -25.31 -14.68 -13.93
CA THR A 8 -25.39 -16.14 -14.01
C THR A 8 -26.84 -16.55 -14.19
N ALA A 9 -27.28 -16.61 -15.44
CA ALA A 9 -28.68 -16.85 -15.77
C ALA A 9 -29.14 -18.26 -15.34
N ASP A 10 -28.24 -19.19 -15.01
CA ASP A 10 -28.58 -20.53 -14.53
C ASP A 10 -29.09 -20.55 -13.09
N THR A 11 -28.74 -19.52 -12.33
CA THR A 11 -29.04 -19.41 -10.90
C THR A 11 -29.86 -18.17 -10.56
N LYS A 12 -29.92 -17.18 -11.45
CA LYS A 12 -30.50 -15.86 -11.22
C LYS A 12 -31.36 -15.32 -12.39
N LEU A 13 -31.99 -16.23 -13.15
CA LEU A 13 -32.74 -15.88 -14.36
C LEU A 13 -33.90 -14.90 -14.09
N ASP A 14 -34.71 -15.22 -13.09
CA ASP A 14 -35.93 -14.48 -12.77
C ASP A 14 -35.57 -13.06 -12.28
N GLU A 15 -34.48 -12.92 -11.53
CA GLU A 15 -33.94 -11.66 -11.06
C GLU A 15 -33.46 -10.77 -12.22
N LEU A 16 -32.74 -11.35 -13.18
CA LEU A 16 -32.25 -10.63 -14.37
C LEU A 16 -33.40 -10.17 -15.27
N LEU A 17 -34.43 -11.01 -15.44
CA LEU A 17 -35.63 -10.69 -16.21
C LEU A 17 -36.45 -9.58 -15.54
N PHE A 18 -36.63 -9.67 -14.23
CA PHE A 18 -37.34 -8.65 -13.45
C PHE A 18 -36.65 -7.28 -13.58
N LEU A 19 -35.33 -7.24 -13.39
CA LEU A 19 -34.54 -6.02 -13.53
C LEU A 19 -34.61 -5.45 -14.96
N ALA A 20 -34.41 -6.30 -15.98
CA ALA A 20 -34.49 -5.88 -17.37
C ALA A 20 -35.86 -5.28 -17.72
N ALA A 21 -36.95 -5.84 -17.19
CA ALA A 21 -38.30 -5.32 -17.38
C ALA A 21 -38.50 -3.96 -16.70
N ARG A 22 -37.98 -3.75 -15.47
CA ARG A 22 -38.07 -2.46 -14.76
C ARG A 22 -37.26 -1.37 -15.45
N LEU A 23 -36.02 -1.68 -15.87
CA LEU A 23 -35.16 -0.75 -16.61
C LEU A 23 -35.81 -0.34 -17.93
N ARG A 24 -36.37 -1.30 -18.68
CA ARG A 24 -37.10 -0.98 -19.91
C ARG A 24 -38.29 -0.07 -19.67
N ALA A 25 -39.12 -0.38 -18.67
CA ALA A 25 -40.30 0.42 -18.34
C ALA A 25 -39.95 1.87 -17.97
N ALA A 26 -38.80 2.08 -17.30
CA ALA A 26 -38.30 3.40 -16.96
C ALA A 26 -37.68 4.15 -18.16
N LEU A 27 -37.08 3.41 -19.10
CA LEU A 27 -36.30 3.97 -20.22
C LEU A 27 -37.09 4.14 -21.54
N VAL A 28 -38.40 3.83 -21.56
CA VAL A 28 -39.27 3.95 -22.77
C VAL A 28 -39.25 5.35 -23.41
N ALA A 29 -38.81 6.38 -22.69
CA ALA A 29 -38.73 7.75 -23.21
C ALA A 29 -37.60 7.98 -24.25
N ASP A 30 -36.60 7.11 -24.37
CA ASP A 30 -35.53 7.24 -25.37
C ASP A 30 -35.44 5.99 -26.29
N PRO A 31 -35.93 6.06 -27.54
CA PRO A 31 -35.95 4.93 -28.47
C PRO A 31 -34.55 4.46 -28.93
N LYS A 32 -33.48 5.10 -28.46
CA LYS A 32 -32.09 4.69 -28.72
C LYS A 32 -31.54 3.73 -27.67
N VAL A 33 -32.31 3.38 -26.63
CA VAL A 33 -31.83 2.54 -25.52
C VAL A 33 -32.38 1.11 -25.61
N GLN A 34 -31.48 0.14 -25.80
CA GLN A 34 -31.81 -1.28 -25.89
C GLN A 34 -31.33 -1.98 -24.61
N VAL A 35 -32.17 -2.84 -24.01
CA VAL A 35 -31.79 -3.67 -22.85
C VAL A 35 -31.58 -5.10 -23.32
N SER A 36 -30.39 -5.63 -23.11
CA SER A 36 -30.00 -7.01 -23.46
C SER A 36 -29.55 -7.75 -22.20
N ILE A 37 -29.90 -9.03 -22.06
CA ILE A 37 -29.39 -9.89 -20.98
C ILE A 37 -28.19 -10.67 -21.54
N VAL A 38 -27.08 -10.66 -20.81
CA VAL A 38 -25.87 -11.40 -21.19
C VAL A 38 -25.64 -12.52 -20.20
N ASP A 39 -25.68 -13.76 -20.70
CA ASP A 39 -25.48 -14.95 -19.89
C ASP A 39 -23.98 -15.27 -19.75
N VAL A 40 -23.53 -15.36 -18.49
CA VAL A 40 -22.16 -15.76 -18.11
C VAL A 40 -22.14 -17.03 -17.24
N SER A 41 -23.21 -17.82 -17.26
CA SER A 41 -23.33 -19.06 -16.49
C SER A 41 -22.30 -20.13 -16.87
N THR A 42 -21.88 -20.91 -15.89
CA THR A 42 -20.93 -22.04 -16.10
C THR A 42 -21.63 -23.36 -16.39
N SER A 43 -22.93 -23.47 -16.07
CA SER A 43 -23.74 -24.64 -16.39
C SER A 43 -24.52 -24.42 -17.70
N GLY A 44 -24.22 -25.20 -18.73
CA GLY A 44 -24.70 -24.97 -20.11
C GLY A 44 -26.18 -25.30 -20.37
N ASN A 45 -27.11 -24.91 -19.49
CA ASN A 45 -28.48 -25.40 -19.47
C ASN A 45 -29.58 -24.38 -19.85
N ILE A 46 -29.25 -23.22 -20.45
CA ILE A 46 -30.25 -22.19 -20.76
C ILE A 46 -30.52 -22.14 -22.27
N ALA A 47 -31.76 -22.42 -22.66
CA ALA A 47 -32.16 -22.43 -24.07
C ALA A 47 -32.63 -21.04 -24.52
N PRO A 48 -32.30 -20.58 -25.75
CA PRO A 48 -32.74 -19.27 -26.27
C PRO A 48 -34.26 -19.07 -26.38
N GLN A 49 -35.05 -20.13 -26.23
CA GLN A 49 -36.51 -20.09 -26.40
C GLN A 49 -37.26 -19.48 -25.21
N ASP A 50 -36.58 -19.21 -24.08
CA ASP A 50 -37.20 -18.64 -22.87
C ASP A 50 -37.39 -17.12 -22.92
N PHE A 51 -36.93 -16.44 -23.98
CA PHE A 51 -36.83 -14.97 -24.05
C PHE A 51 -37.63 -14.40 -25.23
N LYS A 52 -38.92 -14.12 -25.03
CA LYS A 52 -39.75 -13.59 -26.12
C LYS A 52 -39.55 -12.10 -26.41
N ASP A 53 -39.09 -11.33 -25.42
CA ASP A 53 -39.11 -9.86 -25.53
C ASP A 53 -37.77 -9.17 -25.21
N VAL A 54 -36.76 -9.86 -24.67
CA VAL A 54 -35.45 -9.26 -24.31
C VAL A 54 -34.36 -9.88 -25.19
N THR A 55 -33.42 -9.05 -25.68
CA THR A 55 -32.26 -9.55 -26.43
C THR A 55 -31.39 -10.36 -25.49
N PHE A 56 -31.43 -11.70 -25.60
CA PHE A 56 -30.62 -12.60 -24.79
C PHE A 56 -29.37 -13.01 -25.55
N ILE A 57 -28.21 -12.61 -25.03
CA ILE A 57 -26.90 -12.92 -25.58
C ILE A 57 -26.37 -14.12 -24.79
N THR A 58 -26.49 -15.31 -25.41
CA THR A 58 -25.98 -16.56 -24.84
C THR A 58 -24.48 -16.47 -24.62
N ARG A 59 -23.95 -17.22 -23.65
CA ARG A 59 -22.50 -17.38 -23.44
C ARG A 59 -21.78 -17.64 -24.77
N ASP A 60 -22.22 -18.61 -25.57
CA ASP A 60 -21.60 -18.94 -26.86
C ASP A 60 -21.59 -17.77 -27.86
N ALA A 61 -22.60 -16.90 -27.83
CA ALA A 61 -22.67 -15.71 -28.67
C ALA A 61 -21.63 -14.65 -28.26
N VAL A 62 -21.45 -14.41 -26.95
CA VAL A 62 -20.38 -13.53 -26.42
C VAL A 62 -19.01 -14.03 -26.88
N LEU A 63 -18.85 -15.36 -26.91
CA LEU A 63 -17.61 -16.04 -27.29
C LEU A 63 -17.34 -16.00 -28.80
N SER A 64 -18.37 -16.18 -29.62
CA SER A 64 -18.27 -16.27 -31.09
C SER A 64 -17.99 -14.93 -31.77
N CYS A 65 -18.42 -13.80 -31.18
CA CYS A 65 -18.14 -12.45 -31.70
C CYS A 65 -16.63 -12.09 -31.68
N HIS A 66 -15.77 -12.94 -31.11
CA HIS A 66 -14.32 -12.74 -31.07
C HIS A 66 -13.49 -13.78 -31.85
N LEU A 67 -14.11 -14.85 -32.36
CA LEU A 67 -13.36 -15.94 -33.01
C LEU A 67 -14.08 -16.44 -34.26
N GLY A 68 -13.55 -16.10 -35.43
CA GLY A 68 -14.02 -16.61 -36.71
C GLY A 68 -13.62 -18.05 -37.03
N VAL A 69 -13.59 -19.00 -36.09
CA VAL A 69 -13.39 -20.44 -36.37
C VAL A 69 -14.04 -21.35 -35.30
N GLU A 70 -14.52 -22.50 -35.75
CA GLU A 70 -15.33 -23.54 -35.09
C GLU A 70 -14.74 -24.20 -33.82
N SER A 71 -15.66 -24.43 -32.86
CA SER A 71 -15.75 -25.50 -31.86
C SER A 71 -14.47 -26.04 -31.21
N HIS A 72 -14.22 -25.63 -29.96
CA HIS A 72 -13.57 -26.46 -28.95
C HIS A 72 -14.23 -26.25 -27.57
N ASN A 73 -14.36 -27.33 -26.79
CA ASN A 73 -14.81 -27.31 -25.40
C ASN A 73 -13.91 -26.40 -24.56
N LEU A 74 -14.49 -25.40 -23.91
CA LEU A 74 -13.77 -24.38 -23.15
C LEU A 74 -13.64 -24.73 -21.65
N PRO A 75 -12.50 -24.41 -21.00
CA PRO A 75 -12.27 -24.67 -19.58
C PRO A 75 -12.95 -23.63 -18.65
N ASP A 76 -12.85 -23.86 -17.34
CA ASP A 76 -13.37 -23.04 -16.24
C ASP A 76 -12.64 -21.67 -16.17
N ASP A 77 -13.34 -20.59 -16.53
CA ASP A 77 -12.73 -19.30 -16.96
C ASP A 77 -12.66 -18.24 -15.84
N ARG A 78 -11.88 -18.46 -14.77
CA ARG A 78 -11.43 -17.36 -13.88
C ARG A 78 -10.23 -16.57 -14.41
N ASP A 79 -9.56 -17.07 -15.45
CA ASP A 79 -8.26 -16.58 -15.91
C ASP A 79 -8.28 -15.93 -17.31
N ARG A 80 -9.46 -15.69 -17.87
CA ARG A 80 -9.53 -15.31 -19.29
C ARG A 80 -9.11 -13.87 -19.58
N LEU A 81 -9.48 -12.91 -18.74
CA LEU A 81 -8.98 -11.52 -18.88
C LEU A 81 -7.45 -11.49 -18.77
N ASN A 82 -6.88 -12.28 -17.86
CA ASN A 82 -5.43 -12.46 -17.73
C ASN A 82 -4.82 -13.09 -19.00
N LYS A 83 -5.48 -14.10 -19.60
CA LYS A 83 -5.04 -14.73 -20.86
C LYS A 83 -5.14 -13.79 -22.07
N GLU A 84 -6.07 -12.83 -22.04
CA GLU A 84 -6.22 -11.79 -23.06
C GLU A 84 -5.31 -10.58 -22.81
N GLY A 85 -4.45 -10.63 -21.77
CA GLY A 85 -3.45 -9.61 -21.48
C GLY A 85 -3.95 -8.45 -20.62
N TYR A 86 -5.16 -8.55 -20.07
CA TYR A 86 -5.70 -7.58 -19.12
C TYR A 86 -5.30 -7.93 -17.69
N GLU A 87 -4.78 -6.95 -16.96
CA GLU A 87 -4.53 -7.07 -15.53
C GLU A 87 -5.84 -6.83 -14.76
N THR A 88 -6.25 -7.80 -13.95
CA THR A 88 -7.49 -7.72 -13.16
C THR A 88 -7.21 -7.46 -11.69
N LEU A 89 -7.83 -6.43 -11.13
CA LEU A 89 -7.87 -6.17 -9.69
C LEU A 89 -9.25 -6.57 -9.16
N VAL A 90 -9.28 -7.40 -8.11
CA VAL A 90 -10.52 -7.86 -7.48
C VAL A 90 -10.72 -7.13 -6.16
N PHE A 91 -11.90 -6.54 -5.98
CA PHE A 91 -12.27 -5.80 -4.78
C PHE A 91 -13.37 -6.56 -4.03
N HIS A 92 -13.20 -6.67 -2.71
CA HIS A 92 -14.27 -7.19 -1.85
C HIS A 92 -15.32 -6.11 -1.67
N ALA A 93 -16.59 -6.42 -1.99
CA ALA A 93 -17.70 -5.47 -1.96
C ALA A 93 -18.20 -5.23 -0.51
N THR A 94 -17.38 -4.57 0.31
CA THR A 94 -17.59 -4.32 1.75
C THR A 94 -17.85 -2.84 2.09
N GLY A 95 -18.18 -2.02 1.09
CA GLY A 95 -18.26 -0.57 1.12
C GLY A 95 -16.90 0.08 0.87
N VAL A 96 -15.89 -0.37 1.62
CA VAL A 96 -14.50 0.11 1.49
C VAL A 96 -13.87 -0.37 0.17
N GLY A 97 -14.14 -1.61 -0.25
CA GLY A 97 -13.53 -2.13 -1.46
C GLY A 97 -14.08 -1.49 -2.73
N GLY A 98 -15.38 -1.21 -2.80
CA GLY A 98 -15.94 -0.42 -3.90
C GLY A 98 -15.32 0.97 -3.98
N LYS A 99 -15.18 1.65 -2.84
CA LYS A 99 -14.53 2.98 -2.78
C LYS A 99 -13.07 2.94 -3.24
N ALA A 100 -12.31 1.95 -2.80
CA ALA A 100 -10.92 1.77 -3.23
C ALA A 100 -10.81 1.56 -4.75
N MET A 101 -11.72 0.78 -5.34
CA MET A 101 -11.80 0.63 -6.80
C MET A 101 -12.03 1.98 -7.48
N GLU A 102 -12.96 2.79 -6.99
CA GLU A 102 -13.27 4.10 -7.57
C GLU A 102 -12.17 5.14 -7.40
N GLU A 103 -11.41 5.09 -6.30
CA GLU A 103 -10.22 5.93 -6.14
C GLU A 103 -9.15 5.59 -7.17
N LEU A 104 -8.96 4.30 -7.47
CA LEU A 104 -8.05 3.84 -8.52
C LEU A 104 -8.54 4.22 -9.93
N VAL A 105 -9.86 4.19 -10.16
CA VAL A 105 -10.46 4.71 -11.39
C VAL A 105 -10.22 6.22 -11.52
N ARG A 106 -10.45 6.99 -10.45
CA ARG A 106 -10.23 8.44 -10.43
C ARG A 106 -8.76 8.82 -10.63
N GLY A 107 -7.85 7.97 -10.15
CA GLY A 107 -6.42 8.09 -10.42
C GLY A 107 -6.00 7.66 -11.84
N GLY A 108 -6.93 7.16 -12.66
CA GLY A 108 -6.66 6.67 -14.01
C GLY A 108 -5.94 5.32 -14.05
N PHE A 109 -5.82 4.62 -12.93
CA PHE A 109 -5.13 3.32 -12.81
C PHE A 109 -5.98 2.14 -13.26
N ILE A 110 -7.30 2.27 -13.22
CA ILE A 110 -8.24 1.30 -13.77
C ILE A 110 -8.88 1.92 -15.01
N GLN A 111 -8.73 1.26 -16.16
CA GLN A 111 -9.22 1.75 -17.46
C GLN A 111 -10.46 0.99 -17.95
N GLY A 112 -11.03 0.13 -17.11
CA GLY A 112 -12.29 -0.57 -17.36
C GLY A 112 -12.74 -1.32 -16.10
N VAL A 113 -14.05 -1.34 -15.83
CA VAL A 113 -14.61 -1.94 -14.62
C VAL A 113 -15.65 -3.00 -15.00
N LEU A 114 -15.50 -4.19 -14.41
CA LEU A 114 -16.55 -5.21 -14.34
C LEU A 114 -17.08 -5.23 -12.89
N ASP A 115 -18.07 -4.39 -12.59
CA ASP A 115 -18.66 -4.33 -11.25
C ASP A 115 -19.75 -5.40 -11.12
N ILE A 116 -19.30 -6.63 -10.82
CA ILE A 116 -20.18 -7.80 -10.80
C ILE A 116 -20.99 -7.87 -9.50
N THR A 117 -20.49 -7.32 -8.40
CA THR A 117 -21.06 -7.51 -7.05
C THR A 117 -21.37 -6.17 -6.41
N THR A 118 -22.57 -5.64 -6.67
CA THR A 118 -23.00 -4.32 -6.20
C THR A 118 -23.71 -4.35 -4.83
N THR A 119 -23.50 -5.38 -4.02
CA THR A 119 -24.14 -5.58 -2.69
C THR A 119 -24.04 -4.37 -1.75
N GLU A 120 -22.99 -3.55 -1.89
CA GLU A 120 -22.77 -2.33 -1.11
C GLU A 120 -23.92 -1.31 -1.25
N VAL A 121 -24.63 -1.33 -2.39
CA VAL A 121 -25.82 -0.51 -2.63
C VAL A 121 -27.00 -1.00 -1.78
N ALA A 122 -27.14 -2.32 -1.58
CA ALA A 122 -28.17 -2.87 -0.72
C ALA A 122 -27.94 -2.47 0.74
N ASP A 123 -26.69 -2.52 1.18
CA ASP A 123 -26.29 -2.02 2.49
C ASP A 123 -26.54 -0.52 2.64
N HIS A 124 -26.23 0.29 1.63
CA HIS A 124 -26.48 1.74 1.67
C HIS A 124 -27.97 2.08 1.84
N ILE A 125 -28.84 1.44 1.06
CA ILE A 125 -30.28 1.71 1.07
C ILE A 125 -30.93 1.28 2.40
N VAL A 126 -30.50 0.14 2.94
CA VAL A 126 -31.16 -0.48 4.11
C VAL A 126 -30.48 -0.11 5.44
N GLY A 127 -29.26 0.40 5.41
CA GLY A 127 -28.46 0.71 6.60
C GLY A 127 -27.62 -0.47 7.10
N GLY A 128 -27.08 -1.25 6.18
CA GLY A 128 -26.09 -2.31 6.46
C GLY A 128 -24.70 -1.75 6.79
N VAL A 129 -23.84 -2.61 7.34
CA VAL A 129 -22.51 -2.23 7.85
C VAL A 129 -21.43 -2.16 6.77
N MET A 130 -21.72 -2.66 5.56
CA MET A 130 -20.83 -2.68 4.39
C MET A 130 -21.36 -1.75 3.27
N ALA A 131 -22.00 -0.65 3.66
CA ALA A 131 -22.60 0.31 2.75
C ALA A 131 -21.56 1.07 1.92
N CYS A 132 -21.88 1.31 0.65
CA CYS A 132 -21.20 2.35 -0.12
C CYS A 132 -21.63 3.75 0.34
N ASP A 133 -20.94 4.80 -0.14
CA ASP A 133 -21.41 6.17 0.02
C ASP A 133 -22.32 6.59 -1.15
N GLU A 134 -22.93 7.78 -1.05
CA GLU A 134 -23.86 8.32 -2.06
C GLU A 134 -23.20 8.57 -3.42
N THR A 135 -21.86 8.56 -3.48
CA THR A 135 -21.09 8.81 -4.70
C THR A 135 -20.71 7.54 -5.47
N ARG A 136 -21.24 6.38 -5.05
CA ARG A 136 -20.98 5.09 -5.72
C ARG A 136 -21.29 5.20 -7.22
N PHE A 137 -20.35 4.72 -8.03
CA PHE A 137 -20.25 4.74 -9.48
C PHE A 137 -19.80 6.06 -10.12
N ASP A 138 -19.81 7.19 -9.40
CA ASP A 138 -19.51 8.51 -9.98
C ASP A 138 -18.11 8.57 -10.59
N ALA A 139 -17.10 8.03 -9.90
CA ALA A 139 -15.72 8.06 -10.39
C ALA A 139 -15.57 7.40 -11.77
N ILE A 140 -16.30 6.31 -12.01
CA ILE A 140 -16.26 5.54 -13.25
C ILE A 140 -16.89 6.34 -14.38
N ILE A 141 -18.00 7.00 -14.09
CA ILE A 141 -18.74 7.86 -15.04
C ILE A 141 -17.92 9.10 -15.39
N GLU A 142 -17.37 9.78 -14.39
CA GLU A 142 -16.54 10.98 -14.55
C GLU A 142 -15.33 10.71 -15.45
N ASN A 143 -14.70 9.55 -15.28
CA ASN A 143 -13.52 9.15 -16.05
C ASN A 143 -13.84 8.51 -17.41
N LYS A 144 -15.12 8.26 -17.71
CA LYS A 144 -15.61 7.74 -19.01
C LYS A 144 -14.91 6.45 -19.43
N ILE A 145 -14.60 5.58 -18.47
CA ILE A 145 -14.01 4.27 -18.74
C ILE A 145 -15.12 3.24 -19.03
N PRO A 146 -14.86 2.15 -19.77
CA PRO A 146 -15.82 1.08 -19.98
C PRO A 146 -16.29 0.49 -18.65
N LEU A 147 -17.60 0.47 -18.44
CA LEU A 147 -18.24 -0.13 -17.28
C LEU A 147 -19.19 -1.22 -17.74
N VAL A 148 -19.03 -2.40 -17.16
CA VAL A 148 -20.00 -3.50 -17.21
C VAL A 148 -20.45 -3.75 -15.78
N LEU A 149 -21.75 -3.66 -15.54
CA LEU A 149 -22.33 -3.78 -14.21
C LEU A 149 -23.25 -5.00 -14.13
N SER A 150 -23.19 -5.72 -13.01
CA SER A 150 -24.12 -6.79 -12.65
C SER A 150 -24.76 -6.50 -11.29
N VAL A 151 -25.65 -7.39 -10.84
CA VAL A 151 -26.44 -7.26 -9.61
C VAL A 151 -26.08 -8.32 -8.58
N GLY A 152 -24.83 -8.77 -8.59
CA GLY A 152 -24.33 -9.80 -7.67
C GLY A 152 -24.54 -9.41 -6.21
N ALA A 153 -25.13 -10.33 -5.44
CA ALA A 153 -25.39 -10.20 -4.01
C ALA A 153 -26.25 -8.98 -3.60
N LEU A 154 -27.05 -8.42 -4.50
CA LEU A 154 -28.09 -7.44 -4.13
C LEU A 154 -29.28 -8.07 -3.38
N ASP A 155 -29.34 -9.41 -3.29
CA ASP A 155 -30.34 -10.14 -2.53
C ASP A 155 -29.99 -10.27 -1.04
N MET A 156 -28.99 -9.53 -0.55
CA MET A 156 -28.57 -9.53 0.85
C MET A 156 -28.13 -8.15 1.34
N VAL A 157 -28.34 -7.91 2.65
CA VAL A 157 -27.81 -6.77 3.41
C VAL A 157 -26.99 -7.28 4.57
N ASN A 158 -25.83 -6.67 4.82
CA ASN A 158 -24.87 -7.12 5.81
C ASN A 158 -25.05 -6.38 7.13
N PHE A 159 -25.10 -7.13 8.23
CA PHE A 159 -25.04 -6.60 9.60
C PHE A 159 -23.93 -7.30 10.39
N GLY A 160 -23.56 -6.70 11.53
CA GLY A 160 -22.65 -7.29 12.51
C GLY A 160 -23.25 -8.47 13.29
N ALA A 161 -22.89 -8.59 14.57
CA ALA A 161 -23.38 -9.66 15.44
C ALA A 161 -24.92 -9.64 15.60
N ARG A 162 -25.53 -10.75 16.05
CA ARG A 162 -27.01 -10.93 16.02
C ARG A 162 -27.72 -9.88 16.85
N ASP A 163 -27.11 -9.60 17.99
CA ASP A 163 -27.50 -8.66 19.02
C ASP A 163 -27.28 -7.21 18.61
N THR A 164 -26.52 -6.96 17.54
CA THR A 164 -26.34 -5.62 16.96
C THR A 164 -27.31 -5.32 15.81
N ILE A 165 -28.15 -6.28 15.41
CA ILE A 165 -29.15 -6.05 14.36
C ILE A 165 -30.23 -5.10 14.90
N PRO A 166 -30.55 -3.99 14.20
CA PRO A 166 -31.62 -3.08 14.61
C PRO A 166 -32.95 -3.80 14.82
N ALA A 167 -33.68 -3.42 15.88
CA ALA A 167 -34.93 -4.08 16.28
C ALA A 167 -35.96 -4.18 15.14
N ALA A 168 -35.96 -3.21 14.22
CA ALA A 168 -36.83 -3.18 13.03
C ALA A 168 -36.62 -4.36 12.06
N PHE A 169 -35.49 -5.06 12.16
CA PHE A 169 -35.13 -6.15 11.24
C PHE A 169 -35.08 -7.54 11.90
N VAL A 170 -35.38 -7.63 13.20
CA VAL A 170 -35.28 -8.88 13.98
C VAL A 170 -36.21 -9.98 13.46
N ASP A 171 -37.37 -9.60 12.90
CA ASP A 171 -38.37 -10.52 12.35
C ASP A 171 -38.12 -10.90 10.88
N ARG A 172 -37.02 -10.41 10.27
CA ARG A 172 -36.66 -10.74 8.89
C ARG A 172 -35.90 -12.07 8.81
N LYS A 173 -35.81 -12.64 7.61
CA LYS A 173 -35.03 -13.86 7.36
C LYS A 173 -33.55 -13.54 7.59
N ILE A 174 -32.91 -14.20 8.55
CA ILE A 174 -31.50 -13.96 8.92
C ILE A 174 -30.69 -15.22 8.63
N GLN A 175 -29.66 -15.10 7.80
CA GLN A 175 -28.67 -16.16 7.58
C GLN A 175 -27.36 -15.81 8.30
N VAL A 176 -26.86 -16.73 9.13
CA VAL A 176 -25.63 -16.56 9.91
C VAL A 176 -24.48 -17.21 9.18
N HIS A 177 -23.48 -16.43 8.78
CA HIS A 177 -22.34 -16.92 8.01
C HIS A 177 -21.09 -17.10 8.89
N ASN A 178 -20.90 -16.25 9.91
CA ASN A 178 -19.82 -16.29 10.92
C ASN A 178 -20.18 -15.37 12.12
N GLU A 179 -19.31 -15.24 13.13
CA GLU A 179 -19.55 -14.39 14.32
C GLU A 179 -19.69 -12.89 13.99
N GLN A 180 -19.29 -12.45 12.79
CA GLN A 180 -19.20 -11.03 12.43
C GLN A 180 -20.04 -10.60 11.21
N VAL A 181 -20.77 -11.49 10.52
CA VAL A 181 -21.56 -11.10 9.35
C VAL A 181 -22.89 -11.87 9.28
N LYS A 182 -24.00 -11.13 9.13
CA LYS A 182 -25.35 -11.67 8.94
C LYS A 182 -26.04 -11.07 7.72
N LEU A 183 -26.61 -11.95 6.90
CA LEU A 183 -27.37 -11.60 5.70
C LEU A 183 -28.86 -11.44 6.03
N LEU A 184 -29.46 -10.34 5.58
CA LEU A 184 -30.92 -10.20 5.43
C LEU A 184 -31.28 -10.20 3.94
N PRO A 185 -32.15 -11.11 3.44
CA PRO A 185 -32.65 -11.01 2.10
C PRO A 185 -33.75 -9.96 2.03
N TYR A 186 -33.42 -8.84 1.39
CA TYR A 186 -34.38 -8.13 0.57
C TYR A 186 -34.35 -8.84 -0.77
N HIS A 187 -35.42 -9.57 -1.08
CA HIS A 187 -35.53 -10.18 -2.39
C HIS A 187 -35.54 -9.03 -3.40
N ILE A 188 -34.76 -9.13 -4.50
CA ILE A 188 -34.78 -8.14 -5.59
C ILE A 188 -36.18 -7.91 -6.22
N ASN A 189 -37.16 -8.73 -5.83
CA ASN A 189 -38.57 -8.59 -6.21
C ASN A 189 -39.32 -7.60 -5.30
N ASP A 190 -38.63 -6.92 -4.37
CA ASP A 190 -39.16 -5.80 -3.60
C ASP A 190 -39.26 -4.55 -4.51
N PRO A 191 -40.47 -4.06 -4.81
CA PRO A 191 -40.65 -2.92 -5.71
C PRO A 191 -40.00 -1.64 -5.20
N GLU A 192 -39.91 -1.40 -3.88
CA GLU A 192 -39.29 -0.20 -3.33
C GLU A 192 -37.77 -0.23 -3.55
N PHE A 193 -37.15 -1.38 -3.31
CA PHE A 193 -35.73 -1.60 -3.56
C PHE A 193 -35.38 -1.47 -5.04
N ALA A 194 -36.17 -2.09 -5.91
CA ALA A 194 -35.98 -2.02 -7.36
C ALA A 194 -36.18 -0.58 -7.89
N ASN A 195 -37.13 0.18 -7.33
CA ASN A 195 -37.33 1.58 -7.69
C ASN A 195 -36.16 2.46 -7.25
N ALA A 196 -35.67 2.29 -6.02
CA ALA A 196 -34.50 3.04 -5.53
C ALA A 196 -33.25 2.78 -6.39
N LEU A 197 -33.03 1.52 -6.81
CA LEU A 197 -31.95 1.17 -7.71
C LEU A 197 -32.12 1.85 -9.08
N VAL A 198 -33.32 1.83 -9.66
CA VAL A 198 -33.64 2.50 -10.93
C VAL A 198 -33.46 4.02 -10.81
N ASP A 199 -33.90 4.64 -9.71
CA ASP A 199 -33.77 6.08 -9.48
C ASP A 199 -32.31 6.51 -9.36
N ALA A 200 -31.48 5.71 -8.70
CA ALA A 200 -30.02 5.90 -8.69
C ALA A 200 -29.44 5.79 -10.11
N PHE A 201 -29.92 4.86 -10.93
CA PHE A 201 -29.51 4.75 -12.35
C PHE A 201 -29.94 5.93 -13.22
N LEU A 202 -31.11 6.51 -12.97
CA LEU A 202 -31.62 7.65 -13.73
C LEU A 202 -30.98 8.99 -13.31
N SER A 203 -30.67 9.16 -12.02
CA SER A 203 -29.97 10.36 -11.52
C SER A 203 -28.57 10.50 -12.12
N MET A 204 -27.89 9.38 -12.37
CA MET A 204 -26.61 9.31 -13.09
C MET A 204 -26.68 9.89 -14.52
N ASN A 205 -27.85 9.94 -15.15
CA ASN A 205 -28.02 10.45 -16.53
C ASN A 205 -28.25 11.97 -16.61
N LEU A 206 -28.86 12.59 -15.57
CA LEU A 206 -29.21 14.02 -15.58
C LEU A 206 -27.98 14.95 -15.44
N MET A 207 -26.90 14.48 -14.81
CA MET A 207 -25.63 15.21 -14.65
C MET A 207 -24.90 15.49 -15.97
N THR A 208 -25.25 14.79 -17.06
CA THR A 208 -24.61 14.98 -18.37
C THR A 208 -25.15 16.16 -19.19
N SER A 209 -26.20 16.86 -18.71
CA SER A 209 -26.94 17.85 -19.52
C SER A 209 -26.71 19.34 -19.16
N THR A 210 -25.98 19.67 -18.09
CA THR A 210 -25.95 21.05 -17.55
C THR A 210 -24.60 21.80 -17.56
N SER A 211 -23.53 21.29 -18.20
CA SER A 211 -22.24 22.00 -18.26
C SER A 211 -21.73 22.27 -19.69
N ALA A 212 -22.51 23.00 -20.49
CA ALA A 212 -22.02 23.55 -21.74
C ALA A 212 -22.67 24.90 -22.11
N THR A 213 -22.30 26.00 -21.42
CA THR A 213 -22.23 27.33 -22.05
C THR A 213 -21.56 28.36 -21.13
N GLN A 214 -20.33 28.77 -21.45
CA GLN A 214 -19.97 30.19 -21.60
C GLN A 214 -18.57 30.35 -22.22
N LYS A 215 -18.55 30.82 -23.47
CA LYS A 215 -17.39 31.41 -24.16
C LYS A 215 -17.26 32.89 -23.75
N ASN A 216 -16.02 33.40 -23.68
CA ASN A 216 -15.54 34.69 -24.22
C ASN A 216 -14.06 34.88 -23.80
N SER A 217 -13.07 34.73 -24.69
CA SER A 217 -12.46 35.74 -25.57
C SER A 217 -11.75 36.92 -24.86
N THR A 218 -10.42 36.98 -24.90
CA THR A 218 -9.60 38.00 -25.62
C THR A 218 -8.21 38.27 -24.98
N ASN A 219 -7.23 38.40 -25.88
CA ASN A 219 -6.02 39.24 -25.87
C ASN A 219 -4.76 38.92 -25.01
N ARG A 220 -3.69 38.58 -25.76
CA ARG A 220 -2.26 38.80 -25.43
C ARG A 220 -1.90 40.29 -25.47
N PRO A 221 -0.77 40.64 -24.83
CA PRO A 221 0.29 41.36 -25.55
C PRO A 221 1.69 40.71 -25.43
N LYS A 222 2.56 41.12 -26.36
CA LYS A 222 3.95 40.71 -26.62
C LYS A 222 4.99 41.47 -25.76
N GLN A 223 6.19 40.89 -25.62
CA GLN A 223 7.54 41.39 -25.99
C GLN A 223 8.60 40.81 -25.05
N ASP A 224 9.58 40.08 -25.60
CA ASP A 224 11.01 40.46 -25.82
C ASP A 224 11.80 40.32 -24.49
N GLU A 225 12.98 39.72 -24.38
CA GLU A 225 14.15 39.87 -25.23
C GLU A 225 15.20 38.78 -24.88
N THR A 226 16.10 38.55 -25.82
CA THR A 226 17.22 37.60 -25.84
C THR A 226 18.39 37.94 -24.91
N SER A 227 19.08 36.92 -24.41
CA SER A 227 20.56 36.90 -24.41
C SER A 227 21.11 35.47 -24.42
N LYS A 228 21.81 35.14 -25.52
CA LYS A 228 22.76 34.03 -25.60
C LYS A 228 24.13 34.59 -25.26
N GLU A 229 24.90 33.88 -24.44
CA GLU A 229 26.35 33.89 -24.52
C GLU A 229 26.92 32.52 -24.16
N SER A 230 28.12 32.27 -24.67
CA SER A 230 28.60 30.99 -25.18
C SER A 230 29.77 30.39 -24.38
N CYS A 231 29.93 29.06 -24.51
CA CYS A 231 31.16 28.25 -24.48
C CYS A 231 32.31 28.63 -23.52
N SER A 232 32.64 27.69 -22.62
CA SER A 232 34.00 27.13 -22.58
C SER A 232 34.01 25.80 -21.83
N GLY A 233 34.56 24.76 -22.48
CA GLY A 233 34.82 23.48 -21.84
C GLY A 233 35.95 23.59 -20.82
N GLN A 234 35.73 23.04 -19.63
CA GLN A 234 36.79 22.57 -18.76
C GLN A 234 36.46 21.14 -18.38
N ARG A 235 37.27 20.22 -18.92
CA ARG A 235 37.38 18.86 -18.41
C ARG A 235 38.01 18.94 -17.03
N THR A 236 37.20 18.89 -15.99
CA THR A 236 37.64 18.43 -14.68
C THR A 236 37.30 16.95 -14.57
N SER A 237 38.26 16.16 -14.12
CA SER A 237 38.19 14.71 -14.03
C SER A 237 37.17 14.30 -12.97
N ASP A 238 35.91 14.21 -13.38
CA ASP A 238 34.86 13.55 -12.59
C ASP A 238 35.21 12.06 -12.55
N ARG A 239 35.51 11.54 -11.35
CA ARG A 239 35.54 10.09 -11.13
C ARG A 239 34.10 9.62 -11.28
N SER A 240 33.74 9.31 -12.52
CA SER A 240 32.49 8.68 -12.94
C SER A 240 32.08 7.61 -11.94
N ILE A 241 31.02 7.91 -11.21
CA ILE A 241 30.34 7.01 -10.29
C ILE A 241 29.98 5.74 -11.06
N THR A 242 30.43 4.58 -10.59
CA THR A 242 30.02 3.28 -11.16
C THR A 242 28.62 2.91 -10.66
N LEU A 243 27.64 3.79 -10.86
CA LEU A 243 26.24 3.40 -10.75
C LEU A 243 25.97 2.52 -11.97
N LYS A 244 25.76 1.22 -11.71
CA LYS A 244 25.31 0.24 -12.70
C LYS A 244 24.22 0.85 -13.61
N ALA A 245 24.33 0.59 -14.91
CA ALA A 245 23.45 1.18 -15.92
C ALA A 245 21.99 0.75 -15.67
N PRO A 246 20.98 1.50 -16.13
CA PRO A 246 19.58 1.03 -16.05
C PRO A 246 19.36 -0.37 -16.62
N ALA A 247 20.17 -0.79 -17.60
CA ALA A 247 20.16 -2.14 -18.16
C ALA A 247 20.54 -3.25 -17.16
N ASP A 248 21.23 -2.92 -16.06
CA ASP A 248 21.62 -3.87 -15.02
C ASP A 248 20.48 -4.14 -14.01
N PHE A 249 19.35 -3.44 -14.13
CA PHE A 249 18.17 -3.55 -13.25
C PHE A 249 16.89 -3.80 -14.07
N PRO A 250 16.73 -4.98 -14.67
CA PRO A 250 15.59 -5.27 -15.55
C PRO A 250 14.24 -5.24 -14.83
N ASP A 251 14.23 -5.53 -13.52
CA ASP A 251 13.02 -5.57 -12.69
C ASP A 251 12.68 -4.23 -12.03
N ALA A 252 13.52 -3.20 -12.20
CA ALA A 252 13.33 -1.90 -11.57
C ALA A 252 12.43 -0.98 -12.40
N ARG A 253 11.48 -0.34 -11.75
CA ARG A 253 10.82 0.83 -12.35
C ARG A 253 11.84 1.96 -12.47
N THR A 254 11.83 2.62 -13.63
CA THR A 254 12.79 3.71 -13.91
C THR A 254 12.68 4.83 -12.88
N GLU A 255 11.47 5.18 -12.44
CA GLU A 255 11.22 6.21 -11.43
C GLU A 255 11.82 5.84 -10.07
N THR A 256 11.62 4.61 -9.60
CA THR A 256 12.14 4.12 -8.32
C THR A 256 13.67 4.15 -8.32
N LEU A 257 14.29 3.65 -9.41
CA LEU A 257 15.74 3.68 -9.56
C LEU A 257 16.29 5.12 -9.61
N GLN A 258 15.60 6.05 -10.29
CA GLN A 258 15.98 7.46 -10.32
C GLN A 258 15.85 8.12 -8.94
N LYS A 259 14.78 7.83 -8.20
CA LYS A 259 14.60 8.31 -6.81
C LYS A 259 15.75 7.83 -5.93
N THR A 260 16.06 6.54 -5.95
CA THR A 260 17.17 5.95 -5.18
C THR A 260 18.51 6.61 -5.52
N ARG A 261 18.81 6.81 -6.80
CA ARG A 261 20.04 7.51 -7.24
C ARG A 261 20.10 8.96 -6.75
N SER A 262 18.97 9.68 -6.82
CA SER A 262 18.87 11.07 -6.33
C SER A 262 19.10 11.15 -4.83
N ILE A 263 18.49 10.25 -4.05
CA ILE A 263 18.70 10.15 -2.61
C ILE A 263 20.18 9.88 -2.31
N LEU A 264 20.78 8.86 -2.92
CA LEU A 264 22.18 8.51 -2.67
C LEU A 264 23.16 9.61 -3.06
N HIS A 265 22.88 10.36 -4.12
CA HIS A 265 23.70 11.51 -4.50
C HIS A 265 23.69 12.58 -3.41
N LYS A 266 22.50 12.95 -2.90
CA LYS A 266 22.36 13.91 -1.79
C LYS A 266 23.09 13.46 -0.53
N LEU A 267 22.88 12.20 -0.13
CA LEU A 267 23.55 11.65 1.06
C LEU A 267 25.07 11.66 0.91
N LYS A 268 25.61 11.27 -0.25
CA LYS A 268 27.06 11.30 -0.50
C LYS A 268 27.63 12.71 -0.52
N GLN A 269 26.89 13.67 -1.07
CA GLN A 269 27.27 15.08 -1.02
C GLN A 269 27.35 15.57 0.44
N GLN A 270 26.32 15.30 1.24
CA GLN A 270 26.29 15.64 2.66
C GLN A 270 27.46 15.04 3.44
N ILE A 271 27.78 13.77 3.18
CA ILE A 271 28.95 13.09 3.77
C ILE A 271 30.26 13.80 3.35
N SER A 272 30.39 14.20 2.09
CA SER A 272 31.58 14.93 1.61
C SER A 272 31.75 16.31 2.24
N GLU A 273 30.65 16.91 2.71
CA GLU A 273 30.63 18.17 3.46
C GLU A 273 30.87 17.98 4.96
N GLY A 274 31.08 16.73 5.42
CA GLY A 274 31.33 16.40 6.83
C GLY A 274 30.08 16.43 7.71
N ILE A 275 28.89 16.42 7.11
CA ILE A 275 27.61 16.39 7.81
C ILE A 275 27.16 14.93 7.95
N PRO A 276 26.82 14.46 9.16
CA PRO A 276 26.41 13.07 9.36
C PRO A 276 25.05 12.79 8.74
N VAL A 277 24.85 11.57 8.24
CA VAL A 277 23.54 11.08 7.76
C VAL A 277 22.69 10.60 8.95
N ILE A 278 21.48 11.11 9.07
CA ILE A 278 20.55 10.80 10.16
C ILE A 278 19.32 10.08 9.61
N GLY A 279 19.19 8.81 9.97
CA GLY A 279 17.94 8.04 9.78
C GLY A 279 17.08 8.07 11.05
N ALA A 280 15.76 8.09 10.90
CA ALA A 280 14.82 8.01 12.01
C ALA A 280 13.76 6.94 11.80
N GLY A 281 13.34 6.28 12.88
CA GLY A 281 12.16 5.42 12.90
C GLY A 281 10.95 6.15 13.45
N ALA A 282 9.87 6.25 12.66
CA ALA A 282 8.62 6.86 13.05
C ALA A 282 7.52 5.83 13.32
N GLY A 283 6.93 5.89 14.50
CA GLY A 283 5.79 5.08 14.93
C GLY A 283 4.43 5.72 14.69
N THR A 284 4.39 7.02 14.41
CA THR A 284 3.17 7.82 14.18
C THR A 284 3.42 8.92 13.15
N GLY A 285 2.35 9.45 12.54
CA GLY A 285 2.45 10.59 11.63
C GLY A 285 3.03 11.87 12.26
N ILE A 286 2.76 12.13 13.55
CA ILE A 286 3.34 13.29 14.25
C ILE A 286 4.85 13.13 14.47
N SER A 287 5.34 11.92 14.77
CA SER A 287 6.78 11.63 14.82
C SER A 287 7.41 11.98 13.48
N ALA A 288 6.91 11.40 12.39
CA ALA A 288 7.47 11.57 11.05
C ALA A 288 7.49 13.04 10.59
N LYS A 289 6.40 13.78 10.86
CA LYS A 289 6.29 15.20 10.51
C LYS A 289 7.35 16.06 11.21
N PHE A 290 7.62 15.80 12.49
CA PHE A 290 8.60 16.57 13.25
C PHE A 290 10.04 16.08 13.06
N GLU A 291 10.23 14.81 12.70
CA GLU A 291 11.52 14.32 12.19
C GLU A 291 11.89 15.03 10.88
N GLU A 292 10.95 15.16 9.92
CA GLU A 292 11.15 15.95 8.70
C GLU A 292 11.44 17.41 9.01
N ALA A 293 10.66 18.04 9.90
CA ALA A 293 10.91 19.42 10.30
C ALA A 293 12.28 19.61 10.99
N GLY A 294 12.80 18.56 11.63
CA GLY A 294 14.14 18.52 12.24
C GLY A 294 15.28 18.31 11.25
N GLY A 295 14.98 18.05 9.97
CA GLY A 295 15.98 17.82 8.93
C GLY A 295 16.53 16.40 8.89
N VAL A 296 15.72 15.39 9.25
CA VAL A 296 16.10 13.99 9.07
C VAL A 296 16.32 13.67 7.58
N ASP A 297 17.27 12.78 7.27
CA ASP A 297 17.59 12.40 5.90
C ASP A 297 16.70 11.26 5.38
N LEU A 298 16.33 10.33 6.26
CA LEU A 298 15.57 9.13 5.93
C LEU A 298 14.62 8.78 7.08
N ILE A 299 13.39 8.37 6.77
CA ILE A 299 12.42 7.85 7.76
C ILE A 299 12.15 6.38 7.46
N VAL A 300 12.04 5.52 8.48
CA VAL A 300 11.53 4.14 8.35
C VAL A 300 10.30 3.90 9.22
N LEU A 301 9.36 3.14 8.68
CA LEU A 301 8.15 2.71 9.37
C LEU A 301 8.19 1.22 9.67
N TYR A 302 7.87 0.84 10.89
CA TYR A 302 7.68 -0.56 11.25
C TYR A 302 6.87 -0.70 12.54
N ASN A 303 6.35 -1.90 12.79
CA ASN A 303 5.50 -2.23 13.94
C ASN A 303 6.09 -1.84 15.30
N SER A 304 7.39 -2.04 15.54
CA SER A 304 8.03 -1.58 16.80
C SER A 304 7.94 -0.08 17.01
N GLY A 305 7.88 0.75 15.97
CA GLY A 305 7.61 2.19 16.11
C GLY A 305 6.23 2.42 16.71
N ARG A 306 5.19 1.85 16.08
CA ARG A 306 3.80 1.93 16.58
C ARG A 306 3.69 1.40 18.02
N PHE A 307 4.33 0.29 18.33
CA PHE A 307 4.31 -0.29 19.68
C PHE A 307 5.05 0.56 20.71
N ARG A 308 6.18 1.18 20.36
CA ARG A 308 6.87 2.13 21.24
C ARG A 308 5.99 3.33 21.56
N MET A 309 5.32 3.87 20.54
CA MET A 309 4.42 5.01 20.70
C MET A 309 3.12 4.64 21.45
N ALA A 310 2.79 3.35 21.52
CA ALA A 310 1.78 2.80 22.44
C ALA A 310 2.31 2.51 23.86
N GLY A 311 3.54 2.90 24.19
CA GLY A 311 4.17 2.68 25.50
C GLY A 311 4.58 1.22 25.75
N ARG A 312 5.06 0.51 24.73
CA ARG A 312 5.58 -0.87 24.84
C ARG A 312 7.04 -0.95 24.43
N GLY A 313 7.74 -1.98 24.94
CA GLY A 313 9.15 -2.22 24.63
C GLY A 313 9.40 -2.53 23.15
N SER A 314 10.56 -2.16 22.62
CA SER A 314 10.89 -2.32 21.19
C SER A 314 10.85 -3.76 20.71
N LEU A 315 11.12 -4.74 21.58
CA LEU A 315 11.04 -6.17 21.24
C LEU A 315 9.62 -6.68 21.01
N ALA A 316 8.58 -5.91 21.38
CA ALA A 316 7.20 -6.31 21.10
C ALA A 316 6.95 -6.54 19.60
N GLY A 317 7.69 -5.84 18.72
CA GLY A 317 7.57 -6.03 17.28
C GLY A 317 8.15 -7.34 16.75
N LEU A 318 8.93 -8.06 17.57
CA LEU A 318 9.52 -9.36 17.21
C LEU A 318 8.68 -10.55 17.71
N LEU A 319 7.63 -10.28 18.49
CA LEU A 319 6.79 -11.29 19.13
C LEU A 319 5.44 -11.42 18.40
N PRO A 320 4.71 -12.53 18.57
CA PRO A 320 3.47 -12.82 17.85
C PRO A 320 2.27 -12.02 18.38
N PHE A 321 2.44 -10.71 18.50
CA PHE A 321 1.38 -9.78 18.91
C PHE A 321 0.61 -9.22 17.71
N ALA A 322 1.23 -9.18 16.54
CA ALA A 322 0.59 -8.79 15.29
C ALA A 322 1.43 -9.16 14.06
N ASP A 323 0.81 -9.15 12.89
CA ASP A 323 1.49 -9.20 11.59
C ASP A 323 2.25 -7.89 11.34
N ALA A 324 3.58 -7.97 11.32
CA ALA A 324 4.45 -6.82 11.12
C ALA A 324 4.32 -6.20 9.72
N ASN A 325 4.14 -7.05 8.69
CA ASN A 325 4.03 -6.62 7.30
C ASN A 325 2.66 -5.97 7.03
N ALA A 326 1.59 -6.43 7.68
CA ALA A 326 0.30 -5.74 7.62
C ALA A 326 0.35 -4.37 8.32
N ILE A 327 0.96 -4.30 9.51
CA ILE A 327 1.07 -3.04 10.26
C ILE A 327 1.80 -1.96 9.46
N VAL A 328 2.88 -2.28 8.74
CA VAL A 328 3.61 -1.25 7.97
C VAL A 328 2.76 -0.69 6.83
N LEU A 329 1.87 -1.49 6.23
CA LEU A 329 0.90 -1.00 5.24
C LEU A 329 -0.11 -0.04 5.89
N ASP A 330 -0.64 -0.39 7.06
CA ASP A 330 -1.56 0.48 7.79
C ASP A 330 -0.89 1.81 8.17
N MET A 331 0.35 1.75 8.65
CA MET A 331 1.13 2.93 9.05
C MET A 331 1.43 3.86 7.87
N ALA A 332 1.48 3.34 6.65
CA ALA A 332 1.72 4.16 5.46
C ALA A 332 0.66 5.27 5.31
N ASN A 333 -0.61 4.96 5.62
CA ASN A 333 -1.71 5.92 5.56
C ASN A 333 -1.59 7.05 6.60
N GLU A 334 -0.92 6.79 7.72
CA GLU A 334 -0.70 7.80 8.76
C GLU A 334 0.49 8.72 8.46
N VAL A 335 1.48 8.23 7.71
CA VAL A 335 2.78 8.91 7.55
C VAL A 335 3.00 9.49 6.16
N LEU A 336 2.76 8.72 5.09
CA LEU A 336 3.05 9.19 3.74
C LEU A 336 2.29 10.49 3.36
N PRO A 337 1.04 10.72 3.81
CA PRO A 337 0.36 11.97 3.54
C PRO A 337 0.98 13.20 4.23
N VAL A 338 1.70 13.02 5.35
CA VAL A 338 2.21 14.13 6.16
C VAL A 338 3.68 14.47 5.90
N VAL A 339 4.47 13.52 5.40
CA VAL A 339 5.87 13.72 4.98
C VAL A 339 5.93 14.18 3.52
N LYS A 340 6.70 15.22 3.20
CA LYS A 340 6.65 15.88 1.88
C LYS A 340 7.91 15.75 1.05
N GLY A 341 9.08 15.83 1.67
CA GLY A 341 10.38 15.89 0.99
C GLY A 341 11.36 14.81 1.42
N VAL A 342 11.12 14.16 2.55
CA VAL A 342 12.00 13.12 3.08
C VAL A 342 11.62 11.73 2.55
N PRO A 343 12.59 10.91 2.11
CA PRO A 343 12.36 9.53 1.71
C PRO A 343 11.88 8.66 2.90
N VAL A 344 10.75 7.97 2.70
CA VAL A 344 10.16 7.04 3.67
C VAL A 344 10.36 5.59 3.22
N LEU A 345 10.88 4.76 4.12
CA LEU A 345 11.21 3.35 3.93
C LEU A 345 10.26 2.46 4.75
N ALA A 346 10.03 1.23 4.27
CA ALA A 346 9.27 0.22 4.99
C ALA A 346 10.20 -0.78 5.69
N GLY A 347 9.94 -1.05 6.97
CA GLY A 347 10.48 -2.22 7.65
C GLY A 347 9.69 -3.46 7.24
N VAL A 348 10.39 -4.43 6.66
CA VAL A 348 9.85 -5.67 6.11
C VAL A 348 10.27 -6.85 6.97
N CYS A 349 9.29 -7.63 7.44
CA CYS A 349 9.51 -8.94 8.04
C CYS A 349 9.77 -9.95 6.92
N ALA A 350 11.04 -10.16 6.57
CA ALA A 350 11.41 -11.02 5.44
C ALA A 350 11.22 -12.53 5.72
N THR A 351 11.18 -12.91 7.00
CA THR A 351 10.97 -14.31 7.42
C THR A 351 9.48 -14.67 7.58
N ASP A 352 8.56 -13.79 7.17
CA ASP A 352 7.12 -14.05 7.20
C ASP A 352 6.77 -15.20 6.24
N PRO A 353 6.37 -16.38 6.74
CA PRO A 353 6.15 -17.57 5.92
C PRO A 353 4.88 -17.49 5.07
N PHE A 354 4.03 -16.49 5.30
CA PHE A 354 2.76 -16.33 4.59
C PHE A 354 2.82 -15.23 3.51
N ARG A 355 3.98 -14.59 3.33
CA ARG A 355 4.14 -13.46 2.41
C ARG A 355 5.00 -13.83 1.22
N ARG A 356 4.48 -13.53 0.02
CA ARG A 356 5.27 -13.59 -1.22
C ARG A 356 6.04 -12.28 -1.39
N MET A 357 7.34 -12.30 -1.10
CA MET A 357 8.16 -11.08 -1.04
C MET A 357 8.16 -10.27 -2.34
N ASP A 358 8.19 -10.90 -3.52
CA ASP A 358 8.15 -10.17 -4.79
C ASP A 358 6.86 -9.35 -4.97
N TYR A 359 5.73 -9.89 -4.52
CA TYR A 359 4.45 -9.18 -4.58
C TYR A 359 4.41 -8.07 -3.53
N PHE A 360 4.86 -8.37 -2.31
CA PHE A 360 4.86 -7.42 -1.21
C PHE A 360 5.76 -6.21 -1.49
N LEU A 361 6.96 -6.42 -2.05
CA LEU A 361 7.83 -5.33 -2.47
C LEU A 361 7.17 -4.45 -3.55
N ARG A 362 6.48 -5.03 -4.53
CA ARG A 362 5.71 -4.25 -5.53
C ARG A 362 4.54 -3.47 -4.91
N GLN A 363 3.89 -4.04 -3.91
CA GLN A 363 2.85 -3.35 -3.15
C GLN A 363 3.44 -2.13 -2.42
N LEU A 364 4.58 -2.28 -1.75
CA LEU A 364 5.27 -1.19 -1.07
C LEU A 364 5.69 -0.08 -2.05
N GLU A 365 6.20 -0.45 -3.23
CA GLU A 365 6.57 0.49 -4.29
C GLU A 365 5.36 1.32 -4.74
N THR A 366 4.22 0.66 -4.91
CA THR A 366 2.97 1.26 -5.38
C THR A 366 2.35 2.20 -4.34
N ILE A 367 2.43 1.84 -3.06
CA ILE A 367 2.00 2.70 -1.94
C ILE A 367 2.85 3.97 -1.85
N GLY A 368 4.09 3.94 -2.33
CA GLY A 368 4.97 5.10 -2.41
C GLY A 368 6.18 5.06 -1.48
N PHE A 369 6.50 3.90 -0.88
CA PHE A 369 7.77 3.74 -0.19
C PHE A 369 8.94 3.82 -1.18
N CYS A 370 10.01 4.49 -0.78
CA CYS A 370 11.21 4.65 -1.61
C CYS A 370 12.30 3.60 -1.32
N GLY A 371 12.12 2.83 -0.26
CA GLY A 371 13.11 1.85 0.18
C GLY A 371 12.60 0.89 1.25
N VAL A 372 13.46 -0.05 1.62
CA VAL A 372 13.17 -1.07 2.63
C VAL A 372 14.32 -1.28 3.62
N GLN A 373 13.96 -1.76 4.80
CA GLN A 373 14.84 -2.25 5.85
C GLN A 373 14.34 -3.61 6.35
N ASN A 374 15.23 -4.54 6.70
CA ASN A 374 14.87 -5.82 7.33
C ASN A 374 14.50 -5.59 8.80
N PHE A 375 13.22 -5.30 9.06
CA PHE A 375 12.70 -5.21 10.41
C PHE A 375 11.22 -5.59 10.44
N PRO A 376 10.77 -6.46 11.37
CA PRO A 376 11.52 -7.20 12.38
C PRO A 376 12.62 -8.09 11.81
N THR A 377 13.69 -8.30 12.57
CA THR A 377 14.88 -9.06 12.15
C THR A 377 15.23 -10.14 13.15
N VAL A 378 15.58 -11.33 12.66
CA VAL A 378 16.08 -12.42 13.49
C VAL A 378 17.49 -12.17 14.00
N GLY A 379 18.18 -11.16 13.46
CA GLY A 379 19.47 -10.65 13.94
C GLY A 379 19.49 -10.25 15.42
N LEU A 380 18.32 -9.92 15.99
CA LEU A 380 18.15 -9.59 17.41
C LEU A 380 17.93 -10.81 18.32
N PHE A 381 17.70 -12.00 17.78
CA PHE A 381 17.66 -13.24 18.57
C PHE A 381 19.05 -13.86 18.67
N ASP A 382 19.33 -14.50 19.81
CA ASP A 382 20.56 -15.22 20.09
C ASP A 382 20.33 -16.64 20.66
N GLY A 383 21.43 -17.32 20.99
CA GLY A 383 21.42 -18.64 21.64
C GLY A 383 20.71 -19.74 20.84
N ASN A 384 20.18 -20.72 21.57
CA ASN A 384 19.47 -21.86 20.96
C ASN A 384 18.21 -21.42 20.21
N PHE A 385 17.56 -20.33 20.62
CA PHE A 385 16.36 -19.85 19.94
C PHE A 385 16.68 -19.35 18.53
N ARG A 386 17.72 -18.51 18.37
CA ARG A 386 18.21 -18.09 17.04
C ARG A 386 18.60 -19.29 16.19
N LYS A 387 19.35 -20.24 16.76
CA LYS A 387 19.75 -21.45 16.03
C LYS A 387 18.55 -22.23 15.50
N ASN A 388 17.51 -22.41 16.32
CA ASN A 388 16.29 -23.09 15.89
C ASN A 388 15.56 -22.34 14.76
N LEU A 389 15.52 -21.00 14.80
CA LEU A 389 14.93 -20.20 13.71
C LEU A 389 15.68 -20.42 12.39
N GLU A 390 17.01 -20.39 12.42
CA GLU A 390 17.85 -20.65 11.24
C GLU A 390 17.61 -22.07 10.69
N GLU A 391 17.57 -23.09 11.56
CA GLU A 391 17.37 -24.50 11.17
C GLU A 391 15.95 -24.81 10.67
N THR A 392 14.97 -23.95 10.95
CA THR A 392 13.55 -24.17 10.61
C THR A 392 13.05 -23.23 9.50
N GLY A 393 13.95 -22.56 8.79
CA GLY A 393 13.59 -21.74 7.62
C GLY A 393 13.14 -20.31 7.94
N MET A 394 13.47 -19.79 9.12
CA MET A 394 13.28 -18.38 9.50
C MET A 394 14.64 -17.71 9.73
N GLY A 395 15.60 -18.02 8.85
CA GLY A 395 16.97 -17.57 8.97
C GLY A 395 17.22 -16.17 8.42
N TYR A 396 18.32 -15.55 8.85
CA TYR A 396 18.72 -14.22 8.38
C TYR A 396 19.04 -14.20 6.87
N SER A 397 19.35 -15.35 6.26
CA SER A 397 19.52 -15.46 4.81
C SER A 397 18.30 -15.01 4.00
N LEU A 398 17.08 -15.17 4.53
CA LEU A 398 15.86 -14.67 3.91
C LEU A 398 15.78 -13.14 3.94
N GLU A 399 16.31 -12.51 4.99
CA GLU A 399 16.44 -11.05 5.06
C GLU A 399 17.42 -10.54 4.00
N VAL A 400 18.57 -11.21 3.84
CA VAL A 400 19.55 -10.90 2.79
C VAL A 400 18.93 -11.07 1.40
N GLU A 401 18.15 -12.12 1.18
CA GLU A 401 17.45 -12.36 -0.09
C GLU A 401 16.42 -11.26 -0.39
N MET A 402 15.63 -10.85 0.61
CA MET A 402 14.67 -9.75 0.47
C MET A 402 15.38 -8.45 0.09
N ILE A 403 16.52 -8.14 0.69
CA ILE A 403 17.32 -6.96 0.33
C ILE A 403 17.85 -7.05 -1.10
N SER A 404 18.32 -8.23 -1.53
CA SER A 404 18.76 -8.47 -2.91
C SER A 404 17.64 -8.23 -3.92
N ARG A 405 16.45 -8.75 -3.64
CA ARG A 405 15.25 -8.54 -4.47
C ARG A 405 14.87 -7.06 -4.53
N ALA A 406 14.82 -6.38 -3.40
CA ALA A 406 14.51 -4.95 -3.34
C ALA A 406 15.54 -4.11 -4.11
N HIS A 407 16.84 -4.41 -3.99
CA HIS A 407 17.90 -3.76 -4.76
C HIS A 407 17.68 -3.94 -6.27
N ASN A 408 17.37 -5.16 -6.73
CA ASN A 408 17.11 -5.44 -8.15
C ASN A 408 15.85 -4.72 -8.68
N MET A 409 14.88 -4.45 -7.80
CA MET A 409 13.70 -3.62 -8.10
C MET A 409 13.97 -2.11 -8.03
N GLY A 410 15.20 -1.69 -7.71
CA GLY A 410 15.61 -0.29 -7.69
C GLY A 410 15.30 0.47 -6.39
N PHE A 411 14.81 -0.22 -5.35
CA PHE A 411 14.58 0.39 -4.04
C PHE A 411 15.88 0.86 -3.39
N LEU A 412 15.78 1.90 -2.56
CA LEU A 412 16.79 2.16 -1.55
C LEU A 412 16.75 1.04 -0.51
N THR A 413 17.90 0.55 -0.06
CA THR A 413 17.99 -0.59 0.86
C THR A 413 18.91 -0.23 2.02
N THR A 414 18.40 -0.31 3.25
CA THR A 414 19.11 0.16 4.45
C THR A 414 19.12 -0.89 5.56
N PRO A 415 19.58 -2.14 5.31
CA PRO A 415 19.46 -3.23 6.27
C PRO A 415 20.26 -3.03 7.57
N TYR A 416 19.77 -3.62 8.64
CA TYR A 416 20.53 -3.89 9.86
C TYR A 416 21.44 -5.09 9.67
N ALA A 417 22.69 -4.97 10.15
CA ALA A 417 23.63 -6.07 10.30
C ALA A 417 24.22 -6.05 11.72
N PHE A 418 24.47 -7.24 12.29
CA PHE A 418 24.87 -7.40 13.69
C PHE A 418 26.32 -7.89 13.84
N ASN A 419 26.94 -8.35 12.75
CA ASN A 419 28.32 -8.85 12.70
C ASN A 419 28.94 -8.67 11.29
N PRO A 420 30.27 -8.85 11.15
CA PRO A 420 30.97 -8.74 9.87
C PRO A 420 30.45 -9.66 8.76
N GLU A 421 30.01 -10.87 9.11
CA GLU A 421 29.51 -11.86 8.15
C GLU A 421 28.18 -11.39 7.52
N GLU A 422 27.24 -10.92 8.34
CA GLU A 422 25.98 -10.34 7.90
C GLU A 422 26.19 -9.05 7.10
N ALA A 423 27.14 -8.21 7.52
CA ALA A 423 27.51 -6.99 6.78
C ALA A 423 28.04 -7.31 5.38
N THR A 424 28.91 -8.33 5.28
CA THR A 424 29.41 -8.85 4.01
C THR A 424 28.28 -9.36 3.14
N ALA A 425 27.33 -10.11 3.72
CA ALA A 425 26.19 -10.66 2.99
C ALA A 425 25.26 -9.56 2.46
N MET A 426 24.93 -8.57 3.29
CA MET A 426 24.10 -7.42 2.90
C MET A 426 24.78 -6.57 1.82
N ALA A 427 26.09 -6.32 1.94
CA ALA A 427 26.84 -5.61 0.91
C ALA A 427 26.84 -6.36 -0.43
N LYS A 428 26.99 -7.69 -0.41
CA LYS A 428 26.90 -8.54 -1.62
C LYS A 428 25.49 -8.55 -2.22
N ALA A 429 24.45 -8.43 -1.39
CA ALA A 429 23.06 -8.30 -1.82
C ALA A 429 22.76 -6.93 -2.47
N GLY A 430 23.71 -5.99 -2.48
CA GLY A 430 23.49 -4.67 -3.08
C GLY A 430 22.97 -3.63 -2.11
N ALA A 431 23.12 -3.84 -0.79
CA ALA A 431 22.76 -2.85 0.21
C ALA A 431 23.44 -1.50 -0.10
N HIS A 432 22.63 -0.45 -0.24
CA HIS A 432 23.10 0.92 -0.40
C HIS A 432 23.62 1.51 0.91
N ILE A 433 22.95 1.21 2.03
CA ILE A 433 23.31 1.62 3.38
C ILE A 433 23.31 0.39 4.28
N ILE A 434 24.29 0.24 5.16
CA ILE A 434 24.27 -0.77 6.23
C ILE A 434 24.20 -0.07 7.58
N VAL A 435 23.27 -0.51 8.41
CA VAL A 435 23.09 -0.02 9.78
C VAL A 435 23.70 -1.03 10.75
N ALA A 436 24.87 -0.70 11.30
CA ALA A 436 25.57 -1.52 12.29
C ALA A 436 24.81 -1.50 13.63
N HIS A 437 24.13 -2.60 13.94
CA HIS A 437 23.18 -2.68 15.05
C HIS A 437 23.79 -3.30 16.31
N MET A 438 23.93 -2.52 17.38
CA MET A 438 24.56 -2.92 18.65
C MET A 438 23.59 -3.54 19.67
N GLY A 439 22.49 -4.14 19.20
CA GLY A 439 21.40 -4.63 20.04
C GLY A 439 20.48 -3.52 20.58
N LEU A 440 19.68 -3.83 21.60
CA LEU A 440 18.62 -2.95 22.09
C LEU A 440 19.16 -1.70 22.81
N THR A 441 18.54 -0.55 22.53
CA THR A 441 18.85 0.71 23.24
C THR A 441 18.51 0.63 24.73
N THR A 442 19.43 1.05 25.60
CA THR A 442 19.28 0.93 27.07
C THR A 442 18.53 2.08 27.75
N ALA A 443 18.36 3.22 27.10
CA ALA A 443 17.80 4.42 27.71
C ALA A 443 16.25 4.44 27.82
N GLY A 444 15.73 5.26 28.75
CA GLY A 444 14.30 5.49 28.97
C GLY A 444 13.62 4.52 29.94
N SER A 445 12.32 4.71 30.15
CA SER A 445 11.51 3.95 31.11
C SER A 445 11.38 2.45 30.79
N ILE A 446 11.56 2.09 29.52
CA ILE A 446 11.38 0.74 28.97
C ILE A 446 12.60 0.24 28.16
N GLY A 447 13.79 0.79 28.41
CA GLY A 447 15.04 0.39 27.77
C GLY A 447 15.61 -0.94 28.30
N ALA A 448 16.50 -1.56 27.52
CA ALA A 448 17.19 -2.79 27.94
C ALA A 448 18.20 -2.51 29.08
N LYS A 449 18.40 -3.48 29.98
CA LYS A 449 19.40 -3.38 31.08
C LYS A 449 20.75 -4.01 30.74
N THR A 450 20.80 -4.77 29.66
CA THR A 450 21.97 -5.51 29.19
C THR A 450 22.43 -4.90 27.87
N ALA A 451 23.60 -4.26 27.86
CA ALA A 451 24.24 -3.80 26.63
C ALA A 451 25.75 -3.90 26.71
N VAL A 452 26.37 -3.90 25.54
CA VAL A 452 27.81 -3.67 25.37
C VAL A 452 28.19 -2.28 25.86
N THR A 453 29.47 -2.08 26.19
CA THR A 453 29.98 -0.75 26.51
C THR A 453 30.05 0.11 25.25
N LEU A 454 30.14 1.44 25.44
CA LEU A 454 30.29 2.36 24.31
C LEU A 454 31.62 2.13 23.57
N ASP A 455 32.70 1.82 24.30
CA ASP A 455 34.00 1.46 23.71
C ASP A 455 33.94 0.14 22.92
N ASP A 456 33.28 -0.89 23.45
CA ASP A 456 33.08 -2.14 22.70
C ASP A 456 32.22 -1.91 21.44
N SER A 457 31.30 -0.94 21.49
CA SER A 457 30.49 -0.56 20.34
C SER A 457 31.33 0.05 19.22
N VAL A 458 32.38 0.84 19.54
CA VAL A 458 33.33 1.35 18.55
C VAL A 458 33.97 0.18 17.78
N VAL A 459 34.49 -0.81 18.49
CA VAL A 459 35.17 -1.97 17.88
C VAL A 459 34.22 -2.76 16.98
N ARG A 460 33.00 -3.02 17.44
CA ARG A 460 32.00 -3.79 16.68
C ARG A 460 31.47 -3.04 15.47
N VAL A 461 31.16 -1.75 15.61
CA VAL A 461 30.74 -0.90 14.49
C VAL A 461 31.85 -0.82 13.45
N GLN A 462 33.10 -0.63 13.86
CA GLN A 462 34.24 -0.61 12.92
C GLN A 462 34.37 -1.93 12.16
N ALA A 463 34.27 -3.08 12.84
CA ALA A 463 34.38 -4.38 12.19
C ALA A 463 33.28 -4.62 11.14
N ILE A 464 32.03 -4.20 11.43
CA ILE A 464 30.92 -4.23 10.47
C ILE A 464 31.19 -3.29 9.29
N ALA A 465 31.66 -2.08 9.57
CA ALA A 465 31.98 -1.09 8.55
C ALA A 465 33.07 -1.60 7.61
N ASP A 466 34.17 -2.11 8.14
CA ASP A 466 35.30 -2.64 7.37
C ASP A 466 34.87 -3.81 6.46
N ALA A 467 34.03 -4.71 6.97
CA ALA A 467 33.52 -5.85 6.21
C ALA A 467 32.60 -5.41 5.05
N ALA A 468 31.69 -4.47 5.30
CA ALA A 468 30.83 -3.89 4.27
C ALA A 468 31.64 -3.18 3.17
N VAL A 469 32.59 -2.35 3.62
CA VAL A 469 33.49 -1.57 2.78
C VAL A 469 34.39 -2.44 1.90
N ALA A 470 34.86 -3.58 2.42
CA ALA A 470 35.68 -4.52 1.67
C ALA A 470 34.95 -5.10 0.45
N ILE A 471 33.62 -5.16 0.49
CA ILE A 471 32.78 -5.59 -0.64
C ILE A 471 32.42 -4.41 -1.54
N ASN A 472 32.01 -3.29 -0.94
CA ASN A 472 31.60 -2.10 -1.67
C ASN A 472 32.24 -0.84 -1.05
N PRO A 473 33.31 -0.29 -1.66
CA PRO A 473 33.95 0.93 -1.17
C PRO A 473 33.07 2.17 -1.18
N ASP A 474 31.90 2.14 -1.82
CA ASP A 474 30.98 3.27 -1.90
C ASP A 474 29.76 3.13 -0.96
N ILE A 475 29.72 2.08 -0.13
CA ILE A 475 28.62 1.82 0.80
C ILE A 475 28.58 2.83 1.95
N ILE A 476 27.39 3.26 2.33
CA ILE A 476 27.19 4.15 3.47
C ILE A 476 26.96 3.29 4.72
N VAL A 477 27.78 3.44 5.74
CA VAL A 477 27.57 2.77 7.04
C VAL A 477 27.03 3.75 8.07
N LEU A 478 25.99 3.36 8.81
CA LEU A 478 25.43 4.09 9.96
C LEU A 478 25.52 3.22 11.22
N CYS A 479 25.57 3.83 12.41
CA CYS A 479 25.51 3.09 13.67
C CYS A 479 24.11 3.17 14.34
N HIS A 480 23.75 2.16 15.12
CA HIS A 480 22.47 2.10 15.83
C HIS A 480 22.53 1.21 17.08
N GLY A 481 21.71 1.54 18.09
CA GLY A 481 21.36 0.61 19.18
C GLY A 481 22.38 0.52 20.31
N GLY A 482 22.15 -0.41 21.22
CA GLY A 482 22.98 -0.63 22.41
C GLY A 482 23.12 0.64 23.27
N PRO A 483 24.35 1.05 23.62
CA PRO A 483 24.57 2.28 24.39
C PRO A 483 24.43 3.57 23.57
N ILE A 484 24.27 3.48 22.24
CA ILE A 484 24.19 4.65 21.35
C ILE A 484 22.77 5.24 21.40
N SER A 485 22.49 6.00 22.45
CA SER A 485 21.12 6.41 22.82
C SER A 485 20.76 7.85 22.52
N GLY A 486 21.73 8.67 22.12
CA GLY A 486 21.51 10.06 21.73
C GLY A 486 22.66 10.66 20.92
N PRO A 487 22.62 11.98 20.67
CA PRO A 487 23.61 12.67 19.84
C PRO A 487 25.04 12.58 20.38
N GLN A 488 25.22 12.56 21.70
CA GLN A 488 26.55 12.52 22.32
C GLN A 488 27.24 11.17 22.07
N GLU A 489 26.52 10.06 22.26
CA GLU A 489 27.08 8.73 22.00
C GLU A 489 27.26 8.47 20.51
N ALA A 490 26.35 8.97 19.66
CA ALA A 490 26.51 8.91 18.21
C ALA A 490 27.78 9.67 17.76
N GLU A 491 27.98 10.90 18.25
CA GLU A 491 29.19 11.68 17.97
C GLU A 491 30.45 10.95 18.44
N PHE A 492 30.43 10.32 19.62
CA PHE A 492 31.55 9.53 20.11
C PHE A 492 31.91 8.38 19.15
N ILE A 493 30.92 7.63 18.66
CA ILE A 493 31.15 6.55 17.70
C ILE A 493 31.74 7.10 16.40
N LEU A 494 31.16 8.18 15.85
CA LEU A 494 31.62 8.78 14.59
C LEU A 494 33.06 9.31 14.68
N LYS A 495 33.48 9.86 15.84
CA LYS A 495 34.85 10.34 16.05
C LYS A 495 35.86 9.22 16.25
N ASN A 496 35.43 8.06 16.70
CA ASN A 496 36.31 6.93 17.02
C ASN A 496 36.22 5.77 16.02
N THR A 497 35.50 5.96 14.91
CA THR A 497 35.43 5.01 13.80
C THR A 497 35.80 5.69 12.49
N ASN A 498 36.25 4.90 11.53
CA ASN A 498 36.52 5.33 10.17
C ASN A 498 35.41 4.80 9.26
N ARG A 499 34.96 5.65 8.32
CA ARG A 499 33.97 5.28 7.30
C ARG A 499 32.60 4.87 7.85
N VAL A 500 32.26 5.40 9.01
CA VAL A 500 30.90 5.41 9.56
C VAL A 500 30.41 6.84 9.39
N HIS A 501 29.28 7.00 8.72
CA HIS A 501 28.88 8.29 8.14
C HIS A 501 27.69 8.91 8.86
N GLY A 502 27.17 8.27 9.91
CA GLY A 502 26.01 8.79 10.61
C GLY A 502 25.35 7.79 11.55
N PHE A 503 24.11 8.07 11.90
CA PHE A 503 23.38 7.38 12.95
C PHE A 503 21.93 7.10 12.53
N TYR A 504 21.41 5.94 12.94
CA TYR A 504 20.01 5.60 12.80
C TYR A 504 19.33 5.64 14.16
N GLY A 505 18.41 6.57 14.38
CA GLY A 505 17.65 6.71 15.62
C GLY A 505 16.27 6.09 15.50
N ALA A 506 15.74 5.57 16.62
CA ALA A 506 14.36 5.11 16.68
C ALA A 506 13.74 5.55 18.01
N SER A 507 13.96 4.78 19.08
CA SER A 507 13.59 5.23 20.44
C SER A 507 14.16 6.61 20.80
N SER A 508 15.40 6.88 20.39
CA SER A 508 16.09 8.15 20.64
C SER A 508 15.49 9.33 19.89
N MET A 509 14.76 9.09 18.80
CA MET A 509 14.20 10.15 17.96
C MET A 509 12.78 10.52 18.36
N GLU A 510 11.92 9.54 18.61
CA GLU A 510 10.51 9.80 18.93
C GLU A 510 10.17 9.56 20.41
N ARG A 511 10.56 8.40 20.95
CA ARG A 511 10.02 7.94 22.24
C ARG A 511 10.57 8.76 23.40
N LEU A 512 11.89 8.85 23.53
CA LEU A 512 12.53 9.54 24.67
C LEU A 512 12.15 11.03 24.73
N PRO A 513 12.17 11.78 23.61
CA PRO A 513 11.74 13.17 23.62
C PRO A 513 10.26 13.33 24.01
N VAL A 514 9.37 12.48 23.46
CA VAL A 514 7.93 12.54 23.76
C VAL A 514 7.63 12.19 25.22
N GLU A 515 8.27 11.15 25.77
CA GLU A 515 8.14 10.78 27.20
C GLU A 515 8.45 11.99 28.09
N GLN A 516 9.56 12.69 27.81
CA GLN A 516 10.00 13.83 28.61
C GLN A 516 9.08 15.05 28.45
N ALA A 517 8.72 15.38 27.22
CA ALA A 517 7.91 16.56 26.90
C ALA A 517 6.50 16.47 27.49
N ILE A 518 5.80 15.34 27.31
CA ILE A 518 4.46 15.14 27.86
C ILE A 518 4.51 15.16 29.39
N THR A 519 5.46 14.45 29.99
CA THR A 519 5.59 14.38 31.45
C THR A 519 5.84 15.75 32.06
N ASN A 520 6.75 16.54 31.48
CA ASN A 520 7.05 17.88 31.99
C ASN A 520 5.87 18.83 31.82
N THR A 521 5.21 18.82 30.67
CA THR A 521 4.02 19.64 30.42
C THR A 521 2.93 19.37 31.46
N VAL A 522 2.65 18.10 31.75
CA VAL A 522 1.65 17.72 32.78
C VAL A 522 2.10 18.20 34.17
N ARG A 523 3.40 18.09 34.51
CA ARG A 523 3.92 18.60 35.79
C ARG A 523 3.72 20.11 35.92
N GLU A 524 3.95 20.87 34.87
CA GLU A 524 3.73 22.33 34.84
C GLU A 524 2.26 22.66 35.10
N TYR A 525 1.31 21.99 34.43
CA TYR A 525 -0.13 22.17 34.71
C TYR A 525 -0.48 21.82 36.17
N LYS A 526 0.13 20.79 36.75
CA LYS A 526 -0.09 20.40 38.15
C LYS A 526 0.48 21.37 39.17
N GLN A 527 1.36 22.29 38.76
CA GLN A 527 1.92 23.34 39.62
C GLN A 527 1.06 24.62 39.66
N ILE A 528 -0.01 24.70 38.87
CA ILE A 528 -0.93 25.84 38.91
C ILE A 528 -1.58 25.92 40.30
N SER A 529 -1.37 27.04 40.99
CA SER A 529 -2.01 27.30 42.28
C SER A 529 -3.47 27.68 42.06
N LEU A 530 -4.38 27.01 42.78
CA LEU A 530 -5.76 27.46 42.91
C LEU A 530 -5.80 28.46 44.08
N THR A 531 -6.08 29.73 43.78
CA THR A 531 -6.44 30.74 44.79
C THR A 531 -7.82 30.50 45.36
#